data_AF-A0A959H167-F1
#
_entry.id   AF-A0A959H167-F1
#
_cell.length_a   1.000
_cell.length_b   1.000
_cell.length_c   1.000
_cell.angle_alpha   90.00
_cell.angle_beta   90.00
_cell.angle_gamma   90.00
#
_symmetry.space_group_name_H-M   'P 1'
#
loop_
_entity.id
_entity.type
_entity.pdbx_description
1 polymer ?
#
loop_
_entity_poly.entity_id
_entity_poly.type
_entity_poly.pdbx_seq_one_letter_code
_entity_poly.pdbx_strand_id
1 'polypeptide(L)'
;MRHHLILLLFFIVAVSSDCQNAASLNIIPQPVSVRVEEGVFTLTADTRIYVPENRADWETAAQYLMIVAGQGTGYRLSSQPMKRTYREPRPNSIYFFADPDMDGDEAYQLKVTPNNVFIRAKTAAGAFYALQTLRQLFPPAFNGKGGSAPDKWTAPCCIIDDAPRFGYRGLHLDVCRHFFPVSFVKKYIDLLAAHKLNTFHWHLTDDQGWRIEIKKHPKLQTVAACRNETLIGHYSDQPQRFDGKKYCGYYTQEEVKEVVEYARRRFVTIIPEIEMPGHSQAALSAYPELGCTGGPYSAATLWGIFDDVFCAGNEKTFEFIDEVLEEVCALFPGPYVHVGGDECPKTRWEACPKCQQRMKAEGLKNAHELQSYFIRRAEAMLAKRGKKLIGWDEILEGGLAPTATVMSWRGTAGGIAAAKERHDVIMTPG
;
A
#
# COMPACT_ATOMS: atom_id res chain seq x y z
N MET A 1 78.54 -46.50 -17.56
CA MET A 1 78.58 -45.75 -16.29
C MET A 1 77.56 -44.61 -16.39
N ARG A 2 76.73 -44.49 -15.36
CA ARG A 2 75.40 -43.87 -15.38
C ARG A 2 75.45 -42.34 -15.36
N HIS A 3 74.60 -41.72 -16.18
CA HIS A 3 74.23 -40.31 -16.09
C HIS A 3 73.29 -40.09 -14.90
N HIS A 4 73.54 -39.08 -14.08
CA HIS A 4 72.58 -38.60 -13.08
C HIS A 4 72.34 -37.10 -13.28
N LEU A 5 71.16 -36.83 -13.83
CA LEU A 5 70.49 -35.55 -13.99
C LEU A 5 69.90 -35.16 -12.62
N ILE A 6 70.31 -34.00 -12.08
CA ILE A 6 69.74 -33.46 -10.84
C ILE A 6 68.47 -32.68 -11.21
N LEU A 7 67.32 -33.24 -10.87
CA LEU A 7 66.01 -32.59 -10.98
C LEU A 7 65.76 -31.76 -9.71
N LEU A 8 65.70 -30.44 -9.83
CA LEU A 8 65.18 -29.55 -8.79
C LEU A 8 63.65 -29.71 -8.72
N LEU A 9 63.13 -30.29 -7.64
CA LEU A 9 61.70 -30.24 -7.32
C LEU A 9 61.37 -28.87 -6.71
N PHE A 10 60.71 -28.01 -7.49
CA PHE A 10 59.99 -26.85 -6.95
C PHE A 10 58.66 -27.34 -6.37
N PHE A 11 58.56 -27.34 -5.03
CA PHE A 11 57.30 -27.56 -4.32
C PHE A 11 56.46 -26.28 -4.44
N ILE A 12 55.57 -26.23 -5.42
CA ILE A 12 54.55 -25.18 -5.52
C ILE A 12 53.55 -25.45 -4.40
N VAL A 13 53.66 -24.69 -3.31
CA VAL A 13 52.57 -24.56 -2.33
C VAL A 13 51.46 -23.80 -3.04
N ALA A 14 50.49 -24.53 -3.59
CA ALA A 14 49.22 -23.98 -4.00
C ALA A 14 48.53 -23.47 -2.72
N VAL A 15 48.68 -22.18 -2.45
CA VAL A 15 47.76 -21.48 -1.56
C VAL A 15 46.43 -21.47 -2.31
N SER A 16 45.59 -22.46 -2.01
CA SER A 16 44.17 -22.41 -2.32
C SER A 16 43.64 -21.19 -1.59
N SER A 17 43.60 -20.05 -2.29
CA SER A 17 42.71 -18.96 -1.92
C SER A 17 41.30 -19.51 -2.10
N ASP A 18 40.80 -20.21 -1.09
CA ASP A 18 39.38 -20.34 -0.86
C ASP A 18 38.86 -18.92 -0.67
N CYS A 19 38.57 -18.27 -1.80
CA CYS A 19 37.66 -17.16 -1.86
C CYS A 19 36.33 -17.75 -1.39
N GLN A 20 36.12 -17.76 -0.08
CA GLN A 20 34.84 -18.06 0.54
C GLN A 20 33.86 -17.10 -0.12
N ASN A 21 33.09 -17.62 -1.08
CA ASN A 21 31.81 -17.03 -1.45
C ASN A 21 31.04 -16.95 -0.13
N ALA A 22 31.03 -15.78 0.49
CA ALA A 22 30.13 -15.51 1.60
C ALA A 22 28.74 -15.87 1.08
N ALA A 23 28.14 -16.91 1.65
CA ALA A 23 26.85 -17.41 1.19
C ALA A 23 25.86 -16.25 1.12
N SER A 24 25.48 -15.81 -0.08
CA SER A 24 24.63 -14.64 -0.22
C SER A 24 23.22 -14.97 0.28
N LEU A 25 22.73 -14.21 1.27
CA LEU A 25 21.36 -14.32 1.73
C LEU A 25 20.43 -13.72 0.66
N ASN A 26 19.54 -14.54 0.10
CA ASN A 26 18.61 -14.11 -0.95
C ASN A 26 17.36 -13.45 -0.34
N ILE A 27 17.51 -12.22 0.13
CA ILE A 27 16.43 -11.45 0.76
C ILE A 27 15.94 -10.37 -0.20
N ILE A 28 14.63 -10.24 -0.36
CA ILE A 28 13.98 -9.18 -1.12
C ILE A 28 12.97 -8.43 -0.23
N PRO A 29 13.05 -7.09 -0.12
CA PRO A 29 14.09 -6.21 -0.65
C PRO A 29 15.46 -6.46 0.01
N GLN A 30 16.54 -6.22 -0.75
CA GLN A 30 17.91 -6.36 -0.27
C GLN A 30 18.15 -5.42 0.93
N PRO A 31 18.57 -5.95 2.10
CA PRO A 31 18.87 -5.11 3.25
C PRO A 31 20.06 -4.18 3.00
N VAL A 32 20.09 -3.04 3.69
CA VAL A 32 21.18 -2.06 3.61
C VAL A 32 22.54 -2.67 3.95
N SER A 33 22.61 -3.47 5.02
CA SER A 33 23.83 -4.16 5.46
C SER A 33 23.52 -5.61 5.85
N VAL A 34 24.36 -6.54 5.41
CA VAL A 34 24.27 -7.97 5.75
C VAL A 34 25.65 -8.50 6.07
N ARG A 35 25.79 -9.10 7.26
CA ARG A 35 26.98 -9.86 7.67
C ARG A 35 26.58 -11.28 8.01
N VAL A 36 27.03 -12.26 7.24
CA VAL A 36 26.80 -13.68 7.50
C VAL A 36 27.78 -14.15 8.58
N GLU A 37 27.30 -14.98 9.48
CA GLU A 37 28.07 -15.57 10.58
C GLU A 37 27.98 -17.09 10.50
N GLU A 38 28.92 -17.79 11.14
CA GLU A 38 28.90 -19.26 11.17
C GLU A 38 27.72 -19.81 12.00
N GLY A 39 27.12 -20.88 11.50
CA GLY A 39 26.06 -21.63 12.18
C GLY A 39 24.64 -21.28 11.76
N VAL A 40 23.67 -21.92 12.40
CA VAL A 40 22.24 -21.75 12.11
C VAL A 40 21.43 -21.69 13.40
N PHE A 41 20.39 -20.86 13.42
CA PHE A 41 19.31 -20.94 14.39
C PHE A 41 18.30 -22.01 13.95
N THR A 42 17.86 -22.88 14.87
CA THR A 42 16.79 -23.84 14.58
C THR A 42 15.51 -23.46 15.32
N LEU A 43 14.45 -23.15 14.57
CA LEU A 43 13.12 -22.93 15.11
C LEU A 43 12.49 -24.27 15.49
N THR A 44 11.91 -24.35 16.69
CA THR A 44 11.21 -25.53 17.20
C THR A 44 9.86 -25.14 17.79
N ALA A 45 9.02 -26.12 18.13
CA ALA A 45 7.77 -25.87 18.85
C ALA A 45 7.99 -25.27 20.27
N ASP A 46 9.18 -25.44 20.83
CA ASP A 46 9.54 -24.90 22.15
C ASP A 46 10.12 -23.49 22.08
N THR A 47 10.32 -22.94 20.87
CA THR A 47 10.80 -21.57 20.73
C THR A 47 9.86 -20.60 21.41
N ARG A 48 10.42 -19.69 22.22
CA ARG A 48 9.66 -18.66 22.94
C ARG A 48 9.96 -17.28 22.37
N ILE A 49 8.92 -16.45 22.31
CA ILE A 49 9.02 -15.06 21.85
C ILE A 49 8.92 -14.14 23.08
N TYR A 50 9.81 -13.16 23.17
CA TYR A 50 9.81 -12.17 24.24
C TYR A 50 9.61 -10.78 23.66
N VAL A 51 8.61 -10.06 24.16
CA VAL A 51 8.28 -8.70 23.71
C VAL A 51 8.46 -7.67 24.83
N PRO A 52 8.71 -6.39 24.54
CA PRO A 52 8.74 -5.36 25.57
C PRO A 52 7.44 -5.30 26.40
N GLU A 53 7.55 -5.13 27.72
CA GLU A 53 6.39 -4.97 28.60
C GLU A 53 5.55 -3.74 28.22
N ASN A 54 4.22 -3.86 28.35
CA ASN A 54 3.25 -2.79 28.10
C ASN A 54 3.29 -2.18 26.68
N ARG A 55 3.65 -2.99 25.67
CA ARG A 55 3.72 -2.59 24.25
C ARG A 55 2.82 -3.45 23.35
N ALA A 56 1.53 -3.12 23.31
CA ALA A 56 0.53 -3.86 22.53
C ALA A 56 0.80 -3.85 21.00
N ASP A 57 1.43 -2.80 20.50
CA ASP A 57 1.91 -2.68 19.13
C ASP A 57 2.99 -3.72 18.80
N TRP A 58 3.92 -3.98 19.73
CA TRP A 58 4.95 -5.02 19.57
C TRP A 58 4.37 -6.43 19.69
N GLU A 59 3.41 -6.62 20.59
CA GLU A 59 2.66 -7.88 20.69
C GLU A 59 1.94 -8.21 19.37
N THR A 60 1.41 -7.20 18.66
CA THR A 60 0.81 -7.39 17.33
C THR A 60 1.82 -7.96 16.32
N ALA A 61 3.06 -7.44 16.30
CA ALA A 61 4.13 -7.95 15.44
C ALA A 61 4.51 -9.41 15.81
N ALA A 62 4.63 -9.72 17.11
CA ALA A 62 4.89 -11.08 17.56
C ALA A 62 3.76 -12.05 17.18
N GLN A 63 2.49 -11.65 17.34
CA GLN A 63 1.33 -12.43 16.92
C GLN A 63 1.33 -12.74 15.43
N TYR A 64 1.76 -11.79 14.60
CA TYR A 64 1.93 -12.04 13.17
C TYR A 64 2.95 -13.16 12.91
N LEU A 65 4.12 -13.12 13.56
CA LEU A 65 5.11 -14.20 13.43
C LEU A 65 4.53 -15.54 13.88
N MET A 66 3.80 -15.58 15.01
CA MET A 66 3.19 -16.81 15.52
C MET A 66 2.19 -17.41 14.52
N ILE A 67 1.37 -16.58 13.87
CA ILE A 67 0.41 -17.02 12.85
C ILE A 67 1.15 -17.60 11.63
N VAL A 68 2.14 -16.88 11.09
CA VAL A 68 2.89 -17.35 9.92
C VAL A 68 3.66 -18.63 10.25
N ALA A 69 4.35 -18.67 11.38
CA ALA A 69 5.08 -19.86 11.82
C ALA A 69 4.13 -21.05 11.97
N GLY A 70 2.95 -20.86 12.58
CA GLY A 70 1.96 -21.92 12.69
C GLY A 70 1.44 -22.42 11.35
N GLN A 71 1.25 -21.53 10.38
CA GLN A 71 0.83 -21.89 9.02
C GLN A 71 1.90 -22.66 8.22
N GLY A 72 3.16 -22.26 8.34
CA GLY A 72 4.27 -22.89 7.60
C GLY A 72 4.82 -24.15 8.26
N THR A 73 4.90 -24.17 9.60
CA THR A 73 5.61 -25.22 10.36
C THR A 73 4.68 -26.14 11.14
N GLY A 74 3.44 -25.73 11.41
CA GLY A 74 2.53 -26.40 12.34
C GLY A 74 2.80 -26.11 13.82
N TYR A 75 3.84 -25.32 14.16
CA TYR A 75 4.20 -25.01 15.55
C TYR A 75 3.27 -23.98 16.17
N ARG A 76 2.93 -24.19 17.45
CA ARG A 76 2.19 -23.24 18.29
C ARG A 76 3.16 -22.51 19.21
N LEU A 77 3.77 -21.46 18.69
CA LEU A 77 4.67 -20.61 19.47
C LEU A 77 3.87 -19.77 20.49
N SER A 78 4.57 -19.28 21.52
CA SER A 78 4.01 -18.37 22.52
C SER A 78 4.89 -17.14 22.73
N SER A 79 4.24 -15.99 22.85
CA SER A 79 4.83 -14.73 23.29
C SER A 79 4.65 -14.55 24.80
N GLN A 80 5.62 -13.88 25.42
CA GLN A 80 5.49 -13.40 26.79
C GLN A 80 6.24 -12.09 26.99
N PRO A 81 5.83 -11.25 27.97
CA PRO A 81 6.55 -10.02 28.26
C PRO A 81 7.97 -10.30 28.75
N MET A 82 8.92 -9.50 28.29
CA MET A 82 10.30 -9.54 28.72
C MET A 82 10.43 -8.88 30.10
N LYS A 83 10.37 -9.71 31.15
CA LYS A 83 10.60 -9.29 32.53
C LYS A 83 12.00 -8.71 32.70
N ARG A 84 12.11 -7.61 33.46
CA ARG A 84 13.39 -6.97 33.83
C ARG A 84 14.43 -7.91 34.47
N THR A 85 14.03 -9.09 34.94
CA THR A 85 14.90 -10.05 35.64
C THR A 85 15.66 -11.00 34.71
N TYR A 86 15.45 -10.99 33.39
CA TYR A 86 16.23 -11.80 32.46
C TYR A 86 17.64 -11.21 32.26
N ARG A 87 18.57 -11.57 33.16
CA ARG A 87 19.99 -11.17 33.06
C ARG A 87 20.72 -11.84 31.90
N GLU A 88 20.29 -13.04 31.51
CA GLU A 88 20.86 -13.81 30.40
C GLU A 88 19.77 -14.28 29.44
N PRO A 89 20.01 -14.23 28.11
CA PRO A 89 19.08 -14.78 27.12
C PRO A 89 18.89 -16.27 27.34
N ARG A 90 17.63 -16.71 27.40
CA ARG A 90 17.29 -18.13 27.41
C ARG A 90 17.58 -18.71 26.03
N PRO A 91 18.10 -19.94 25.92
CA PRO A 91 18.31 -20.56 24.62
C PRO A 91 16.98 -20.79 23.90
N ASN A 92 17.06 -20.97 22.58
CA ASN A 92 15.93 -21.19 21.67
C ASN A 92 14.82 -20.13 21.81
N SER A 93 15.21 -18.84 21.73
CA SER A 93 14.29 -17.73 21.97
C SER A 93 14.48 -16.59 20.98
N ILE A 94 13.36 -15.93 20.64
CA ILE A 94 13.30 -14.73 19.81
C ILE A 94 12.98 -13.53 20.71
N TYR A 95 13.84 -12.53 20.71
CA TYR A 95 13.72 -11.35 21.56
C TYR A 95 13.46 -10.10 20.75
N PHE A 96 12.50 -9.31 21.19
CA PHE A 96 12.22 -7.98 20.68
C PHE A 96 12.70 -6.94 21.70
N PHE A 97 13.51 -6.02 21.24
CA PHE A 97 14.07 -4.93 22.04
C PHE A 97 13.68 -3.60 21.42
N ALA A 98 13.01 -2.76 22.21
CA ALA A 98 12.81 -1.37 21.85
C ALA A 98 14.13 -0.60 22.03
N ASP A 99 14.56 0.08 20.97
CA ASP A 99 15.75 0.92 20.95
C ASP A 99 15.34 2.35 20.58
N PRO A 100 15.03 3.21 21.57
CA PRO A 100 14.51 4.55 21.32
C PRO A 100 15.51 5.47 20.61
N ASP A 101 16.81 5.13 20.66
CA ASP A 101 17.90 5.92 20.09
C ASP A 101 18.23 5.52 18.64
N MET A 102 17.60 4.46 18.11
CA MET A 102 17.77 4.04 16.72
C MET A 102 17.23 5.10 15.75
N ASP A 103 18.02 5.43 14.72
CA ASP A 103 17.60 6.39 13.70
C ASP A 103 16.58 5.78 12.72
N GLY A 104 15.48 6.50 12.47
CA GLY A 104 14.37 6.05 11.64
C GLY A 104 13.33 5.18 12.38
N ASP A 105 12.04 5.48 12.16
CA ASP A 105 10.95 4.77 12.84
C ASP A 105 10.71 3.35 12.31
N GLU A 106 11.08 3.08 11.07
CA GLU A 106 10.94 1.78 10.40
C GLU A 106 12.28 1.01 10.29
N ALA A 107 13.36 1.54 10.87
CA ALA A 107 14.66 0.88 10.91
C ALA A 107 14.67 -0.30 11.88
N TYR A 108 15.55 -1.27 11.64
CA TYR A 108 15.78 -2.39 12.53
C TYR A 108 17.18 -2.97 12.43
N GLN A 109 17.58 -3.67 13.49
CA GLN A 109 18.67 -4.63 13.48
C GLN A 109 18.12 -6.02 13.78
N LEU A 110 18.46 -7.00 12.92
CA LEU A 110 18.19 -8.42 13.11
C LEU A 110 19.51 -9.16 13.32
N LYS A 111 19.69 -9.79 14.49
CA LYS A 111 20.83 -10.65 14.79
C LYS A 111 20.36 -12.09 15.03
N VAL A 112 20.80 -13.00 14.19
CA VAL A 112 20.55 -14.44 14.29
C VAL A 112 21.82 -15.13 14.79
N THR A 113 21.69 -15.90 15.86
CA THR A 113 22.75 -16.71 16.47
C THR A 113 22.27 -18.16 16.61
N PRO A 114 23.14 -19.13 16.91
CA PRO A 114 22.70 -20.53 17.01
C PRO A 114 21.59 -20.76 18.05
N ASN A 115 21.57 -19.98 19.12
CA ASN A 115 20.62 -20.13 20.22
C ASN A 115 19.49 -19.11 20.22
N ASN A 116 19.68 -17.94 19.58
CA ASN A 116 18.77 -16.81 19.74
C ASN A 116 18.62 -15.98 18.48
N VAL A 117 17.45 -15.36 18.33
CA VAL A 117 17.21 -14.26 17.40
C VAL A 117 16.94 -13.00 18.20
N PHE A 118 17.57 -11.90 17.83
CA PHE A 118 17.39 -10.59 18.45
C PHE A 118 16.90 -9.60 17.38
N ILE A 119 15.75 -8.99 17.65
CA ILE A 119 15.14 -7.94 16.83
C ILE A 119 15.19 -6.65 17.64
N ARG A 120 15.93 -5.66 17.16
CA ARG A 120 16.01 -4.31 17.74
C ARG A 120 15.38 -3.32 16.79
N ALA A 121 14.52 -2.45 17.29
CA ALA A 121 13.89 -1.40 16.51
C ALA A 121 13.39 -0.26 17.41
N LYS A 122 13.24 0.94 16.85
CA LYS A 122 12.62 2.06 17.57
C LYS A 122 11.12 1.86 17.77
N THR A 123 10.43 1.42 16.71
CA THR A 123 8.98 1.19 16.72
C THR A 123 8.63 -0.26 16.38
N ALA A 124 7.37 -0.63 16.64
CA ALA A 124 6.87 -1.95 16.26
C ALA A 124 6.85 -2.17 14.73
N ALA A 125 6.81 -1.11 13.91
CA ALA A 125 6.89 -1.22 12.46
C ALA A 125 8.28 -1.71 12.01
N GLY A 126 9.36 -1.12 12.55
CA GLY A 126 10.72 -1.62 12.30
C GLY A 126 10.90 -3.07 12.74
N ALA A 127 10.39 -3.42 13.94
CA ALA A 127 10.41 -4.80 14.40
C ALA A 127 9.61 -5.75 13.48
N PHE A 128 8.47 -5.31 12.97
CA PHE A 128 7.69 -6.05 11.99
C PHE A 128 8.45 -6.26 10.68
N TYR A 129 9.20 -5.27 10.18
CA TYR A 129 10.04 -5.45 8.99
C TYR A 129 11.23 -6.38 9.22
N ALA A 130 11.80 -6.40 10.42
CA ALA A 130 12.77 -7.41 10.82
C ALA A 130 12.19 -8.83 10.72
N LEU A 131 10.92 -9.00 11.10
CA LEU A 131 10.22 -10.28 10.93
C LEU A 131 10.06 -10.66 9.46
N GLN A 132 9.73 -9.71 8.58
CA GLN A 132 9.66 -10.00 7.14
C GLN A 132 10.98 -10.52 6.59
N THR A 133 12.11 -9.97 7.06
CA THR A 133 13.44 -10.49 6.73
C THR A 133 13.69 -11.87 7.35
N LEU A 134 13.42 -12.04 8.65
CA LEU A 134 13.62 -13.32 9.35
C LEU A 134 12.87 -14.47 8.68
N ARG A 135 11.64 -14.22 8.20
CA ARG A 135 10.83 -15.20 7.48
C ARG A 135 11.46 -15.67 6.16
N GLN A 136 12.23 -14.81 5.50
CA GLN A 136 12.94 -15.14 4.26
C GLN A 136 14.24 -15.88 4.52
N LEU A 137 14.78 -15.82 5.75
CA LEU A 137 15.94 -16.60 6.17
C LEU A 137 15.61 -18.09 6.38
N PHE A 138 14.34 -18.41 6.66
CA PHE A 138 13.87 -19.80 6.75
C PHE A 138 13.63 -20.40 5.35
N PRO A 139 13.60 -21.74 5.23
CA PRO A 139 13.29 -22.40 3.97
C PRO A 139 11.96 -21.93 3.38
N PRO A 140 11.80 -21.90 2.03
CA PRO A 140 10.61 -21.34 1.37
C PRO A 140 9.26 -21.88 1.89
N ALA A 141 9.21 -23.16 2.28
CA ALA A 141 8.03 -23.80 2.88
C ALA A 141 7.53 -23.10 4.18
N PHE A 142 8.34 -22.25 4.81
CA PHE A 142 7.95 -21.46 5.97
C PHE A 142 6.83 -20.46 5.63
N ASN A 143 6.81 -19.98 4.38
CA ASN A 143 5.88 -18.93 3.94
C ASN A 143 4.64 -19.49 3.22
N GLY A 144 4.45 -20.82 3.15
CA GLY A 144 3.24 -21.38 2.55
C GLY A 144 3.29 -22.88 2.26
N LYS A 145 2.19 -23.41 1.71
CA LYS A 145 1.97 -24.85 1.48
C LYS A 145 2.70 -25.43 0.24
N GLY A 146 3.66 -24.69 -0.32
CA GLY A 146 4.36 -25.08 -1.55
C GLY A 146 5.76 -25.60 -1.25
N GLY A 147 5.88 -26.90 -0.99
CA GLY A 147 7.17 -27.58 -0.77
C GLY A 147 7.04 -28.75 0.20
N SER A 148 7.94 -29.74 0.12
CA SER A 148 8.09 -30.70 1.20
C SER A 148 8.64 -29.98 2.44
N ALA A 149 8.00 -30.16 3.58
CA ALA A 149 8.50 -29.63 4.84
C ALA A 149 9.93 -30.16 5.08
N PRO A 150 10.89 -29.29 5.45
CA PRO A 150 12.23 -29.75 5.80
C PRO A 150 12.19 -30.48 7.14
N ASP A 151 13.20 -31.32 7.40
CA ASP A 151 13.36 -31.97 8.71
C ASP A 151 13.57 -30.96 9.85
N LYS A 152 14.16 -29.79 9.53
CA LYS A 152 14.43 -28.70 10.48
C LYS A 152 14.18 -27.34 9.84
N TRP A 153 13.53 -26.46 10.59
CA TRP A 153 13.35 -25.06 10.23
C TRP A 153 14.56 -24.24 10.66
N THR A 154 15.51 -24.04 9.75
CA THR A 154 16.79 -23.38 10.06
C THR A 154 16.91 -22.01 9.40
N ALA A 155 17.50 -21.05 10.09
CA ALA A 155 17.89 -19.76 9.55
C ALA A 155 19.41 -19.57 9.75
N PRO A 156 20.16 -19.12 8.73
CA PRO A 156 21.59 -18.85 8.86
C PRO A 156 21.85 -17.77 9.90
N CYS A 157 22.95 -17.90 10.64
CA CYS A 157 23.40 -16.86 11.55
C CYS A 157 23.86 -15.63 10.76
N CYS A 158 23.44 -14.45 11.21
CA CYS A 158 23.75 -13.21 10.53
C CYS A 158 23.50 -12.00 11.43
N ILE A 159 24.01 -10.86 11.01
CA ILE A 159 23.63 -9.53 11.50
C ILE A 159 23.18 -8.71 10.30
N ILE A 160 21.98 -8.15 10.38
CA ILE A 160 21.37 -7.33 9.35
C ILE A 160 20.97 -6.01 10.00
N ASP A 161 21.47 -4.90 9.46
CA ASP A 161 21.03 -3.55 9.77
C ASP A 161 20.31 -3.01 8.54
N ASP A 162 19.08 -2.54 8.71
CA ASP A 162 18.22 -2.21 7.58
C ASP A 162 17.27 -1.06 7.92
N ALA A 163 16.98 -0.24 6.90
CA ALA A 163 16.07 0.88 6.99
C ALA A 163 15.52 1.19 5.59
N PRO A 164 14.27 1.66 5.47
CA PRO A 164 13.73 2.01 4.16
C PRO A 164 14.32 3.32 3.66
N ARG A 165 14.66 3.37 2.37
CA ARG A 165 15.07 4.60 1.68
C ARG A 165 13.95 5.65 1.61
N PHE A 166 12.71 5.21 1.46
CA PHE A 166 11.53 6.07 1.33
C PHE A 166 10.49 5.70 2.38
N GLY A 167 9.93 6.70 3.07
CA GLY A 167 8.87 6.50 4.07
C GLY A 167 7.51 6.12 3.47
N TYR A 168 7.26 6.45 2.20
CA TYR A 168 6.08 5.98 1.46
C TYR A 168 6.47 4.86 0.51
N ARG A 169 5.89 3.67 0.69
CA ARG A 169 6.10 2.50 -0.18
C ARG A 169 4.75 1.87 -0.48
N GLY A 170 4.13 2.32 -1.56
CA GLY A 170 2.74 2.05 -1.88
C GLY A 170 2.51 1.05 -3.00
N LEU A 171 1.35 0.40 -2.97
CA LEU A 171 0.75 -0.28 -4.12
C LEU A 171 -0.71 0.15 -4.26
N HIS A 172 -1.12 0.40 -5.51
CA HIS A 172 -2.46 0.79 -5.91
C HIS A 172 -3.26 -0.43 -6.42
N LEU A 173 -4.54 -0.54 -6.02
CA LEU A 173 -5.47 -1.52 -6.56
C LEU A 173 -6.77 -0.86 -7.00
N ASP A 174 -7.02 -0.91 -8.31
CA ASP A 174 -8.30 -0.61 -8.92
C ASP A 174 -9.29 -1.75 -8.66
N VAL A 175 -10.33 -1.44 -7.88
CA VAL A 175 -11.45 -2.35 -7.60
C VAL A 175 -12.75 -1.91 -8.28
N CYS A 176 -12.68 -0.83 -9.07
CA CYS A 176 -13.81 -0.19 -9.73
C CYS A 176 -14.07 -0.80 -11.09
N ARG A 177 -13.02 -0.93 -11.91
CA ARG A 177 -13.14 -1.55 -13.24
C ARG A 177 -13.52 -3.03 -13.08
N HIS A 178 -12.90 -3.72 -12.11
CA HIS A 178 -13.33 -5.04 -11.64
C HIS A 178 -13.26 -5.15 -10.12
N PHE A 179 -14.34 -5.64 -9.52
CA PHE A 179 -14.44 -5.85 -8.08
C PHE A 179 -13.67 -7.09 -7.62
N PHE A 180 -12.93 -6.95 -6.52
CA PHE A 180 -12.22 -8.04 -5.86
C PHE A 180 -12.83 -8.32 -4.49
N PRO A 181 -13.08 -9.58 -4.10
CA PRO A 181 -13.64 -9.90 -2.80
C PRO A 181 -12.66 -9.54 -1.66
N VAL A 182 -13.17 -9.31 -0.45
CA VAL A 182 -12.38 -8.99 0.75
C VAL A 182 -11.21 -9.96 0.98
N SER A 183 -11.42 -11.25 0.70
CA SER A 183 -10.37 -12.27 0.82
C SER A 183 -9.19 -12.02 -0.12
N PHE A 184 -9.44 -11.53 -1.32
CA PHE A 184 -8.38 -11.13 -2.26
C PHE A 184 -7.66 -9.88 -1.78
N VAL A 185 -8.40 -8.85 -1.35
CA VAL A 185 -7.80 -7.60 -0.84
C VAL A 185 -6.88 -7.88 0.36
N LYS A 186 -7.28 -8.75 1.28
CA LYS A 186 -6.44 -9.20 2.40
C LYS A 186 -5.16 -9.90 1.91
N LYS A 187 -5.27 -10.80 0.93
CA LYS A 187 -4.10 -11.45 0.32
C LYS A 187 -3.18 -10.43 -0.37
N TYR A 188 -3.75 -9.42 -1.01
CA TYR A 188 -2.99 -8.31 -1.60
C TYR A 188 -2.17 -7.59 -0.52
N ILE A 189 -2.80 -7.23 0.60
CA ILE A 189 -2.13 -6.62 1.76
C ILE A 189 -1.05 -7.54 2.36
N ASP A 190 -1.26 -8.86 2.42
CA ASP A 190 -0.20 -9.80 2.84
C ASP A 190 1.04 -9.70 1.95
N LEU A 191 0.85 -9.57 0.62
CA LEU A 191 1.95 -9.41 -0.33
C LEU A 191 2.66 -8.08 -0.15
N LEU A 192 1.93 -6.98 0.09
CA LEU A 192 2.53 -5.69 0.43
C LEU A 192 3.46 -5.82 1.64
N ALA A 193 2.93 -6.39 2.73
CA ALA A 193 3.65 -6.54 3.97
C ALA A 193 4.90 -7.44 3.81
N ALA A 194 4.79 -8.53 3.06
CA ALA A 194 5.92 -9.43 2.76
C ALA A 194 7.09 -8.72 2.05
N HIS A 195 6.79 -7.70 1.23
CA HIS A 195 7.78 -6.89 0.52
C HIS A 195 8.13 -5.59 1.26
N LYS A 196 7.74 -5.47 2.54
CA LYS A 196 7.94 -4.27 3.37
C LYS A 196 7.28 -2.99 2.81
N LEU A 197 6.26 -3.12 1.96
CA LEU A 197 5.42 -2.01 1.55
C LEU A 197 4.48 -1.65 2.71
N ASN A 198 4.24 -0.36 2.90
CA ASN A 198 3.55 0.16 4.09
C ASN A 198 2.28 0.94 3.75
N THR A 199 1.96 1.09 2.46
CA THR A 199 0.79 1.84 2.03
C THR A 199 -0.01 1.07 0.99
N PHE A 200 -1.30 0.94 1.22
CA PHE A 200 -2.26 0.38 0.27
C PHE A 200 -3.15 1.51 -0.24
N HIS A 201 -2.97 1.89 -1.51
CA HIS A 201 -3.81 2.86 -2.19
C HIS A 201 -5.02 2.13 -2.81
N TRP A 202 -6.21 2.40 -2.30
CA TRP A 202 -7.43 1.66 -2.65
C TRP A 202 -8.37 2.53 -3.47
N HIS A 203 -8.40 2.27 -4.78
CA HIS A 203 -9.20 3.02 -5.75
C HIS A 203 -10.64 2.52 -5.78
N LEU A 204 -11.52 3.22 -5.07
CA LEU A 204 -12.84 2.75 -4.64
C LEU A 204 -14.00 3.30 -5.47
N THR A 205 -13.78 4.28 -6.33
CA THR A 205 -14.84 4.85 -7.19
C THR A 205 -14.31 5.17 -8.58
N ASP A 206 -15.06 4.84 -9.63
CA ASP A 206 -14.79 5.24 -11.02
C ASP A 206 -16.08 5.22 -11.85
N ASP A 207 -16.00 5.50 -13.16
CA ASP A 207 -17.12 5.53 -14.10
C ASP A 207 -17.89 4.20 -14.17
N GLN A 208 -17.17 3.08 -14.10
CA GLN A 208 -17.76 1.72 -14.23
C GLN A 208 -18.23 1.14 -12.89
N GLY A 209 -18.02 1.83 -11.77
CA GLY A 209 -18.72 1.51 -10.53
C GLY A 209 -18.20 2.16 -9.26
N TRP A 210 -19.11 2.25 -8.30
CA TRP A 210 -18.86 2.74 -6.94
C TRP A 210 -18.76 1.57 -5.95
N ARG A 211 -17.66 1.48 -5.20
CA ARG A 211 -17.31 0.25 -4.44
C ARG A 211 -17.37 0.39 -2.93
N ILE A 212 -17.74 1.53 -2.37
CA ILE A 212 -17.80 1.72 -0.91
C ILE A 212 -19.20 2.13 -0.45
N GLU A 213 -19.70 1.52 0.62
CA GLU A 213 -20.97 1.91 1.21
C GLU A 213 -20.92 3.31 1.86
N ILE A 214 -21.82 4.21 1.44
CA ILE A 214 -22.08 5.50 2.07
C ILE A 214 -23.53 5.49 2.56
N LYS A 215 -23.75 5.52 3.87
CA LYS A 215 -25.07 5.31 4.48
C LYS A 215 -26.03 6.45 4.16
N LYS A 216 -25.54 7.69 4.10
CA LYS A 216 -26.35 8.86 3.69
C LYS A 216 -26.81 8.78 2.23
N HIS A 217 -26.08 8.04 1.38
CA HIS A 217 -26.34 7.97 -0.06
C HIS A 217 -26.53 6.53 -0.55
N PRO A 218 -27.62 5.85 -0.17
CA PRO A 218 -27.80 4.43 -0.42
C PRO A 218 -27.90 4.03 -1.91
N LYS A 219 -28.15 4.99 -2.81
CA LYS A 219 -28.13 4.72 -4.26
C LYS A 219 -26.74 4.46 -4.79
N LEU A 220 -25.67 4.83 -4.07
CA LEU A 220 -24.31 4.50 -4.47
C LEU A 220 -24.07 2.99 -4.47
N GLN A 221 -24.52 2.27 -3.43
CA GLN A 221 -24.41 0.82 -3.38
C GLN A 221 -25.53 0.06 -4.09
N THR A 222 -26.72 0.66 -4.25
CA THR A 222 -27.86 -0.03 -4.90
C THR A 222 -27.97 0.22 -6.41
N VAL A 223 -27.39 1.31 -6.91
CA VAL A 223 -27.37 1.67 -8.35
C VAL A 223 -25.94 1.74 -8.86
N ALA A 224 -25.11 2.64 -8.30
CA ALA A 224 -23.76 2.92 -8.84
C ALA A 224 -22.77 1.76 -8.69
N ALA A 225 -23.03 0.79 -7.81
CA ALA A 225 -22.22 -0.41 -7.68
C ALA A 225 -22.42 -1.43 -8.81
N CYS A 226 -23.31 -1.16 -9.77
CA CYS A 226 -23.65 -2.05 -10.87
C CYS A 226 -23.50 -1.40 -12.24
N ARG A 227 -23.01 -2.16 -13.22
CA ARG A 227 -23.11 -1.84 -14.66
C ARG A 227 -23.84 -2.97 -15.40
N ASN A 228 -24.44 -2.65 -16.54
CA ASN A 228 -25.31 -3.59 -17.26
C ASN A 228 -24.54 -4.68 -18.02
N GLU A 229 -23.33 -4.37 -18.46
CA GLU A 229 -22.45 -5.27 -19.21
C GLU A 229 -21.01 -4.76 -19.16
N THR A 230 -20.07 -5.57 -19.64
CA THR A 230 -18.65 -5.22 -19.72
C THR A 230 -18.13 -5.38 -21.14
N LEU A 231 -17.35 -4.41 -21.62
CA LEU A 231 -16.63 -4.53 -22.88
C LEU A 231 -15.69 -5.75 -22.89
N ILE A 232 -15.77 -6.55 -23.95
CA ILE A 232 -14.87 -7.66 -24.23
C ILE A 232 -13.71 -7.14 -25.09
N GLY A 233 -12.48 -7.28 -24.58
CA GLY A 233 -11.27 -6.90 -25.30
C GLY A 233 -10.86 -5.45 -25.06
N HIS A 234 -10.14 -4.87 -26.01
CA HIS A 234 -9.61 -3.52 -25.88
C HIS A 234 -10.63 -2.47 -26.34
N TYR A 235 -10.61 -1.27 -25.75
CA TYR A 235 -11.54 -0.19 -26.10
C TYR A 235 -11.49 0.21 -27.59
N SER A 236 -10.33 0.05 -28.22
CA SER A 236 -10.13 0.36 -29.64
C SER A 236 -10.63 -0.73 -30.61
N ASP A 237 -11.05 -1.89 -30.12
CA ASP A 237 -11.49 -3.00 -30.97
C ASP A 237 -12.79 -2.63 -31.69
N GLN A 238 -12.89 -2.98 -32.99
CA GLN A 238 -14.06 -2.69 -33.83
C GLN A 238 -14.57 -3.95 -34.55
N PRO A 239 -15.89 -4.24 -34.49
CA PRO A 239 -16.87 -3.58 -33.64
C PRO A 239 -16.60 -3.89 -32.15
N GLN A 240 -16.92 -2.94 -31.27
CA GLN A 240 -16.93 -3.20 -29.83
C GLN A 240 -17.95 -4.29 -29.50
N ARG A 241 -17.59 -5.23 -28.62
CA ARG A 241 -18.42 -6.37 -28.22
C ARG A 241 -18.57 -6.38 -26.70
N PHE A 242 -19.74 -6.72 -26.21
CA PHE A 242 -20.03 -6.75 -24.78
C PHE A 242 -20.48 -8.14 -24.36
N ASP A 243 -20.30 -8.44 -23.07
CA ASP A 243 -20.66 -9.75 -22.51
C ASP A 243 -22.16 -9.89 -22.18
N GLY A 244 -22.92 -8.79 -22.22
CA GLY A 244 -24.34 -8.75 -21.87
C GLY A 244 -24.65 -9.12 -20.42
N LYS A 245 -23.65 -9.09 -19.52
CA LYS A 245 -23.80 -9.56 -18.14
C LYS A 245 -23.74 -8.42 -17.15
N LYS A 246 -24.81 -8.26 -16.38
CA LYS A 246 -24.85 -7.32 -15.26
C LYS A 246 -23.73 -7.66 -14.26
N TYR A 247 -22.90 -6.67 -13.95
CA TYR A 247 -21.74 -6.80 -13.07
C TYR A 247 -21.88 -5.86 -11.89
N CYS A 248 -21.81 -6.38 -10.66
CA CYS A 248 -22.04 -5.64 -9.43
C CYS A 248 -21.02 -5.98 -8.34
N GLY A 249 -20.82 -5.08 -7.37
CA GLY A 249 -20.06 -5.34 -6.16
C GLY A 249 -19.68 -4.07 -5.41
N TYR A 250 -19.71 -4.11 -4.09
CA TYR A 250 -19.24 -3.05 -3.20
C TYR A 250 -18.82 -3.65 -1.84
N TYR A 251 -18.07 -2.89 -1.06
CA TYR A 251 -17.71 -3.20 0.32
C TYR A 251 -18.64 -2.45 1.27
N THR A 252 -19.24 -3.18 2.20
CA THR A 252 -19.93 -2.58 3.34
C THR A 252 -18.94 -1.87 4.26
N GLN A 253 -19.41 -0.94 5.08
CA GLN A 253 -18.54 -0.26 6.04
C GLN A 253 -17.90 -1.22 7.04
N GLU A 254 -18.57 -2.32 7.39
CA GLU A 254 -18.02 -3.33 8.30
C GLU A 254 -16.90 -4.14 7.64
N GLU A 255 -17.04 -4.49 6.35
CA GLU A 255 -15.95 -5.10 5.58
C GLU A 255 -14.76 -4.15 5.41
N VAL A 256 -15.01 -2.85 5.20
CA VAL A 256 -13.94 -1.84 5.13
C VAL A 256 -13.20 -1.77 6.47
N LYS A 257 -13.90 -1.68 7.61
CA LYS A 257 -13.28 -1.70 8.95
C LYS A 257 -12.48 -2.97 9.18
N GLU A 258 -12.99 -4.12 8.75
CA GLU A 258 -12.28 -5.39 8.84
C GLU A 258 -10.96 -5.35 8.04
N VAL A 259 -10.97 -4.84 6.82
CA VAL A 259 -9.77 -4.70 5.97
C VAL A 259 -8.78 -3.69 6.57
N VAL A 260 -9.28 -2.56 7.08
CA VAL A 260 -8.45 -1.54 7.77
C VAL A 260 -7.73 -2.13 8.98
N GLU A 261 -8.44 -2.86 9.85
CA GLU A 261 -7.81 -3.51 11.01
C GLU A 261 -6.82 -4.62 10.57
N TYR A 262 -7.16 -5.35 9.50
CA TYR A 262 -6.27 -6.36 8.93
C TYR A 262 -4.96 -5.77 8.41
N ALA A 263 -5.02 -4.62 7.74
CA ALA A 263 -3.87 -3.86 7.26
C ALA A 263 -3.06 -3.26 8.43
N ARG A 264 -3.73 -2.71 9.45
CA ARG A 264 -3.08 -2.16 10.64
C ARG A 264 -2.20 -3.20 11.35
N ARG A 265 -2.67 -4.45 11.46
CA ARG A 265 -1.89 -5.56 12.04
C ARG A 265 -0.63 -5.94 11.24
N ARG A 266 -0.49 -5.41 10.04
CA ARG A 266 0.66 -5.57 9.15
C ARG A 266 1.43 -4.27 8.95
N PHE A 267 1.13 -3.26 9.75
CA PHE A 267 1.73 -1.94 9.65
C PHE A 267 1.57 -1.33 8.24
N VAL A 268 0.44 -1.65 7.58
CA VAL A 268 0.05 -1.08 6.29
C VAL A 268 -1.05 -0.05 6.53
N THR A 269 -0.81 1.18 6.09
CA THR A 269 -1.80 2.27 6.07
C THR A 269 -2.62 2.17 4.79
N ILE A 270 -3.95 2.29 4.90
CA ILE A 270 -4.82 2.36 3.72
C ILE A 270 -5.11 3.81 3.40
N ILE A 271 -4.92 4.19 2.13
CA ILE A 271 -5.35 5.47 1.57
C ILE A 271 -6.55 5.18 0.68
N PRO A 272 -7.76 5.59 1.06
CA PRO A 272 -8.92 5.49 0.18
C PRO A 272 -8.84 6.55 -0.91
N GLU A 273 -9.28 6.19 -2.11
CA GLU A 273 -9.49 7.14 -3.19
C GLU A 273 -10.96 7.24 -3.55
N ILE A 274 -11.46 8.47 -3.52
CA ILE A 274 -12.77 8.85 -4.04
C ILE A 274 -12.52 9.82 -5.19
N GLU A 275 -12.59 9.30 -6.40
CA GLU A 275 -12.35 10.03 -7.64
C GLU A 275 -13.30 11.23 -7.80
N MET A 276 -12.70 12.39 -8.08
CA MET A 276 -13.43 13.63 -8.38
C MET A 276 -12.51 14.68 -9.04
N PRO A 277 -13.05 15.58 -9.88
CA PRO A 277 -14.42 15.62 -10.38
C PRO A 277 -14.69 14.73 -11.60
N GLY A 278 -13.62 14.22 -12.23
CA GLY A 278 -13.67 13.20 -13.28
C GLY A 278 -14.17 11.86 -12.75
N HIS A 279 -14.13 10.83 -13.59
CA HIS A 279 -14.41 9.43 -13.22
C HIS A 279 -15.66 9.21 -12.34
N SER A 280 -16.75 9.93 -12.66
CA SER A 280 -17.91 10.07 -11.77
C SER A 280 -19.21 9.51 -12.35
N GLN A 281 -19.20 8.89 -13.54
CA GLN A 281 -20.44 8.41 -14.17
C GLN A 281 -21.24 7.43 -13.30
N ALA A 282 -20.58 6.57 -12.53
CA ALA A 282 -21.27 5.69 -11.59
C ALA A 282 -22.07 6.50 -10.56
N ALA A 283 -21.46 7.49 -9.91
CA ALA A 283 -22.14 8.34 -8.94
C ALA A 283 -23.27 9.15 -9.59
N LEU A 284 -23.05 9.69 -10.79
CA LEU A 284 -24.06 10.40 -11.57
C LEU A 284 -25.25 9.50 -11.95
N SER A 285 -25.04 8.20 -12.20
CA SER A 285 -26.14 7.26 -12.47
C SER A 285 -27.06 7.05 -11.26
N ALA A 286 -26.52 7.18 -10.04
CA ALA A 286 -27.29 7.09 -8.79
C ALA A 286 -27.99 8.42 -8.44
N TYR A 287 -27.31 9.54 -8.70
CA TYR A 287 -27.76 10.90 -8.39
C TYR A 287 -27.52 11.85 -9.58
N PRO A 288 -28.39 11.82 -10.62
CA PRO A 288 -28.19 12.60 -11.84
C PRO A 288 -28.15 14.12 -11.62
N GLU A 289 -28.74 14.60 -10.55
CA GLU A 289 -28.72 16.01 -10.17
C GLU A 289 -27.31 16.56 -9.86
N LEU A 290 -26.32 15.69 -9.66
CA LEU A 290 -24.92 16.07 -9.40
C LEU A 290 -24.15 16.42 -10.68
N GLY A 291 -24.67 16.03 -11.85
CA GLY A 291 -24.07 16.27 -13.17
C GLY A 291 -24.55 17.57 -13.82
N CYS A 292 -23.85 18.03 -14.86
CA CYS A 292 -24.17 19.30 -15.53
C CYS A 292 -25.48 19.27 -16.32
N THR A 293 -25.82 18.11 -16.92
CA THR A 293 -27.00 17.95 -17.77
C THR A 293 -28.23 17.48 -16.99
N GLY A 294 -28.05 16.95 -15.77
CA GLY A 294 -29.13 16.34 -14.98
C GLY A 294 -29.50 14.92 -15.42
N GLY A 295 -28.73 14.32 -16.32
CA GLY A 295 -28.94 12.97 -16.84
C GLY A 295 -29.83 12.89 -18.09
N PRO A 296 -30.31 11.69 -18.45
CA PRO A 296 -30.05 10.42 -17.76
C PRO A 296 -28.58 10.00 -17.88
N TYR A 297 -28.08 9.28 -16.87
CA TYR A 297 -26.74 8.68 -16.86
C TYR A 297 -26.84 7.19 -16.52
N SER A 298 -25.83 6.43 -16.91
CA SER A 298 -25.62 5.03 -16.53
C SER A 298 -24.15 4.83 -16.17
N ALA A 299 -23.85 3.91 -15.23
CA ALA A 299 -22.48 3.49 -15.03
C ALA A 299 -21.87 2.98 -16.34
N ALA A 300 -20.63 3.36 -16.62
CA ALA A 300 -19.98 3.06 -17.88
C ALA A 300 -19.81 1.54 -18.08
N THR A 301 -20.03 1.09 -19.32
CA THR A 301 -19.76 -0.28 -19.77
C THR A 301 -18.47 -0.39 -20.58
N LEU A 302 -17.88 0.77 -20.91
CA LEU A 302 -16.66 0.96 -21.68
C LEU A 302 -15.52 1.47 -20.78
N TRP A 303 -14.29 1.40 -21.30
CA TRP A 303 -13.09 1.97 -20.69
C TRP A 303 -12.78 3.34 -21.32
N GLY A 304 -12.00 4.17 -20.63
CA GLY A 304 -11.49 5.44 -21.14
C GLY A 304 -12.02 6.65 -20.39
N ILE A 305 -11.95 7.82 -21.04
CA ILE A 305 -12.24 9.13 -20.46
C ILE A 305 -13.64 9.57 -20.87
N PHE A 306 -14.42 10.06 -19.91
CA PHE A 306 -15.82 10.45 -20.12
C PHE A 306 -16.05 11.94 -19.85
N ASP A 307 -16.84 12.58 -20.72
CA ASP A 307 -17.18 14.01 -20.60
C ASP A 307 -18.10 14.34 -19.41
N ASP A 308 -18.92 13.38 -19.00
CA ASP A 308 -19.93 13.58 -17.96
C ASP A 308 -19.29 13.47 -16.57
N VAL A 309 -18.96 14.64 -16.03
CA VAL A 309 -18.26 14.85 -14.76
C VAL A 309 -19.14 15.54 -13.71
N PHE A 310 -18.72 15.54 -12.44
CA PHE A 310 -19.38 16.29 -11.38
C PHE A 310 -19.53 17.78 -11.74
N CYS A 311 -20.70 18.37 -11.49
CA CYS A 311 -20.96 19.77 -11.80
C CYS A 311 -20.34 20.72 -10.76
N ALA A 312 -19.18 21.30 -11.07
CA ALA A 312 -18.49 22.26 -10.21
C ALA A 312 -19.28 23.57 -9.95
N GLY A 313 -20.31 23.85 -10.76
CA GLY A 313 -21.22 24.98 -10.57
C GLY A 313 -22.39 24.71 -9.62
N ASN A 314 -22.56 23.48 -9.14
CA ASN A 314 -23.73 23.07 -8.37
C ASN A 314 -23.37 22.87 -6.89
N GLU A 315 -24.00 23.61 -5.98
CA GLU A 315 -23.70 23.50 -4.55
C GLU A 315 -24.05 22.12 -3.99
N LYS A 316 -25.11 21.49 -4.48
CA LYS A 316 -25.50 20.12 -4.09
C LYS A 316 -24.40 19.09 -4.35
N THR A 317 -23.56 19.32 -5.36
CA THR A 317 -22.39 18.46 -5.64
C THR A 317 -21.38 18.53 -4.50
N PHE A 318 -21.14 19.73 -3.96
CA PHE A 318 -20.22 19.90 -2.82
C PHE A 318 -20.82 19.40 -1.51
N GLU A 319 -22.13 19.56 -1.30
CA GLU A 319 -22.84 18.96 -0.14
C GLU A 319 -22.69 17.43 -0.15
N PHE A 320 -22.97 16.79 -1.29
CA PHE A 320 -22.79 15.36 -1.49
C PHE A 320 -21.35 14.91 -1.20
N ILE A 321 -20.35 15.61 -1.74
CA ILE A 321 -18.94 15.28 -1.52
C ILE A 321 -18.56 15.40 -0.04
N ASP A 322 -19.01 16.46 0.64
CA ASP A 322 -18.72 16.65 2.06
C ASP A 322 -19.32 15.53 2.92
N GLU A 323 -20.53 15.06 2.58
CA GLU A 323 -21.20 13.93 3.23
C GLU A 323 -20.50 12.59 2.96
N VAL A 324 -20.05 12.34 1.71
CA VAL A 324 -19.24 11.16 1.38
C VAL A 324 -17.92 11.18 2.14
N LEU A 325 -17.20 12.31 2.10
CA LEU A 325 -15.89 12.45 2.76
C LEU A 325 -16.01 12.35 4.28
N GLU A 326 -17.13 12.74 4.88
CA GLU A 326 -17.41 12.51 6.31
C GLU A 326 -17.35 11.03 6.66
N GLU A 327 -18.09 10.19 5.94
CA GLU A 327 -18.13 8.76 6.22
C GLU A 327 -16.80 8.09 5.88
N VAL A 328 -16.17 8.45 4.75
CA VAL A 328 -14.85 7.92 4.35
C VAL A 328 -13.79 8.26 5.39
N CYS A 329 -13.67 9.52 5.83
CA CYS A 329 -12.67 9.92 6.81
C CYS A 329 -12.83 9.19 8.15
N ALA A 330 -14.05 8.81 8.53
CA ALA A 330 -14.33 8.05 9.74
C ALA A 330 -13.93 6.57 9.63
N LEU A 331 -14.00 5.98 8.42
CA LEU A 331 -13.63 4.57 8.18
C LEU A 331 -12.11 4.36 8.08
N PHE A 332 -11.39 5.34 7.54
CA PHE A 332 -9.96 5.23 7.27
C PHE A 332 -9.16 6.11 8.25
N PRO A 333 -8.46 5.53 9.25
CA PRO A 333 -7.76 6.31 10.27
C PRO A 333 -6.49 7.00 9.75
N GLY A 334 -5.97 6.59 8.59
CA GLY A 334 -4.78 7.18 7.97
C GLY A 334 -4.93 8.68 7.71
N PRO A 335 -3.81 9.44 7.63
CA PRO A 335 -3.86 10.89 7.54
C PRO A 335 -4.23 11.41 6.14
N TYR A 336 -4.30 10.54 5.13
CA TYR A 336 -4.51 10.91 3.73
C TYR A 336 -5.82 10.35 3.18
N VAL A 337 -6.43 11.11 2.27
CA VAL A 337 -7.46 10.66 1.33
C VAL A 337 -7.03 11.12 -0.05
N HIS A 338 -7.06 10.20 -1.02
CA HIS A 338 -6.83 10.54 -2.41
C HIS A 338 -8.15 11.01 -3.03
N VAL A 339 -8.14 12.13 -3.76
CA VAL A 339 -9.33 12.66 -4.43
C VAL A 339 -9.28 12.47 -5.95
N GLY A 340 -8.23 11.83 -6.44
CA GLY A 340 -7.96 11.65 -7.85
C GLY A 340 -7.64 12.97 -8.53
N GLY A 341 -8.50 13.38 -9.45
CA GLY A 341 -8.41 14.65 -10.17
C GLY A 341 -7.77 14.55 -11.55
N ASP A 342 -7.50 13.33 -11.99
CA ASP A 342 -7.06 12.99 -13.33
C ASP A 342 -8.20 13.09 -14.35
N GLU A 343 -7.80 13.14 -15.62
CA GLU A 343 -8.66 12.91 -16.80
C GLU A 343 -10.07 13.53 -16.73
N CYS A 344 -10.21 14.77 -16.24
CA CYS A 344 -11.50 15.47 -16.16
C CYS A 344 -11.71 16.37 -17.39
N PRO A 345 -12.50 15.98 -18.42
CA PRO A 345 -12.74 16.85 -19.57
C PRO A 345 -13.52 18.08 -19.16
N LYS A 346 -13.25 19.19 -19.86
CA LYS A 346 -13.87 20.50 -19.56
C LYS A 346 -15.16 20.75 -20.36
N THR A 347 -15.47 19.88 -21.32
CA THR A 347 -16.59 19.98 -22.27
C THR A 347 -17.91 20.32 -21.60
N ARG A 348 -18.30 19.59 -20.53
CA ARG A 348 -19.57 19.82 -19.85
C ARG A 348 -19.60 21.11 -19.05
N TRP A 349 -18.49 21.52 -18.44
CA TRP A 349 -18.42 22.77 -17.69
C TRP A 349 -18.47 24.00 -18.60
N GLU A 350 -17.85 23.92 -19.77
CA GLU A 350 -17.90 24.98 -20.78
C GLU A 350 -19.33 25.24 -21.27
N ALA A 351 -20.12 24.18 -21.44
CA ALA A 351 -21.54 24.29 -21.84
C ALA A 351 -22.51 24.56 -20.67
N CYS A 352 -22.12 24.35 -19.41
CA CYS A 352 -23.03 24.37 -18.25
C CYS A 352 -23.24 25.79 -17.71
N PRO A 353 -24.49 26.34 -17.72
CA PRO A 353 -24.76 27.68 -17.20
C PRO A 353 -24.37 27.86 -15.72
N LYS A 354 -24.54 26.82 -14.89
CA LYS A 354 -24.14 26.85 -13.47
C LYS A 354 -22.62 26.98 -13.32
N CYS A 355 -21.84 26.21 -14.10
CA CYS A 355 -20.38 26.29 -14.08
C CYS A 355 -19.89 27.65 -14.59
N GLN A 356 -20.48 28.17 -15.68
CA GLN A 356 -20.18 29.50 -16.18
C GLN A 356 -20.47 30.59 -15.15
N GLN A 357 -21.59 30.47 -14.42
CA GLN A 357 -21.93 31.40 -13.34
C GLN A 357 -20.93 31.31 -12.18
N ARG A 358 -20.52 30.09 -11.78
CA ARG A 358 -19.50 29.89 -10.75
C ARG A 358 -18.18 30.53 -11.14
N MET A 359 -17.70 30.31 -12.36
CA MET A 359 -16.46 30.95 -12.83
C MET A 359 -16.54 32.48 -12.76
N LYS A 360 -17.66 33.08 -13.16
CA LYS A 360 -17.87 34.53 -13.03
C LYS A 360 -17.87 35.00 -11.57
N ALA A 361 -18.56 34.27 -10.69
CA ALA A 361 -18.69 34.63 -9.27
C ALA A 361 -17.35 34.55 -8.52
N GLU A 362 -16.53 33.54 -8.82
CA GLU A 362 -15.23 33.31 -8.18
C GLU A 362 -14.06 33.99 -8.93
N GLY A 363 -14.34 34.70 -10.03
CA GLY A 363 -13.32 35.38 -10.83
C GLY A 363 -12.34 34.46 -11.57
N LEU A 364 -12.78 33.24 -11.93
CA LEU A 364 -11.95 32.23 -12.58
C LEU A 364 -11.91 32.46 -14.09
N LYS A 365 -10.72 32.32 -14.69
CA LYS A 365 -10.49 32.62 -16.11
C LYS A 365 -10.99 31.55 -17.06
N ASN A 366 -10.96 30.28 -16.63
CA ASN A 366 -11.29 29.14 -17.47
C ASN A 366 -11.66 27.89 -16.64
N ALA A 367 -12.03 26.82 -17.34
CA ALA A 367 -12.46 25.57 -16.73
C ALA A 367 -11.33 24.79 -16.01
N HIS A 368 -10.05 25.06 -16.29
CA HIS A 368 -8.95 24.48 -15.50
C HIS A 368 -8.86 25.15 -14.13
N GLU A 369 -9.01 26.48 -14.06
CA GLU A 369 -9.13 27.17 -12.77
C GLU A 369 -10.39 26.74 -12.00
N LEU A 370 -11.47 26.34 -12.71
CA LEU A 370 -12.65 25.74 -12.07
C LEU A 370 -12.36 24.35 -11.47
N GLN A 371 -11.50 23.54 -12.09
CA GLN A 371 -11.03 22.28 -11.47
C GLN A 371 -10.22 22.57 -10.21
N SER A 372 -9.28 23.51 -10.26
CA SER A 372 -8.51 23.92 -9.08
C SER A 372 -9.44 24.41 -7.96
N TYR A 373 -10.46 25.22 -8.27
CA TYR A 373 -11.49 25.62 -7.30
C TYR A 373 -12.18 24.40 -6.68
N PHE A 374 -12.57 23.41 -7.48
CA PHE A 374 -13.19 22.18 -7.00
C PHE A 374 -12.28 21.40 -6.05
N ILE A 375 -11.02 21.21 -6.43
CA ILE A 375 -10.03 20.48 -5.60
C ILE A 375 -9.75 21.23 -4.29
N ARG A 376 -9.64 22.57 -4.31
CA ARG A 376 -9.49 23.38 -3.08
C ARG A 376 -10.68 23.25 -2.14
N ARG A 377 -11.90 23.14 -2.68
CA ARG A 377 -13.11 22.88 -1.88
C ARG A 377 -13.03 21.51 -1.21
N ALA A 378 -12.61 20.47 -1.94
CA ALA A 378 -12.39 19.13 -1.38
C ALA A 378 -11.26 19.11 -0.34
N GLU A 379 -10.14 19.81 -0.57
CA GLU A 379 -9.06 19.97 0.40
C GLU A 379 -9.59 20.59 1.70
N ALA A 380 -10.38 21.66 1.61
CA ALA A 380 -10.95 22.31 2.78
C ALA A 380 -11.90 21.37 3.57
N MET A 381 -12.65 20.50 2.88
CA MET A 381 -13.50 19.49 3.52
C MET A 381 -12.66 18.42 4.25
N LEU A 382 -11.57 17.95 3.65
CA LEU A 382 -10.62 17.02 4.26
C LEU A 382 -9.89 17.64 5.45
N ALA A 383 -9.43 18.89 5.31
CA ALA A 383 -8.70 19.61 6.36
C ALA A 383 -9.55 19.81 7.62
N LYS A 384 -10.86 20.09 7.47
CA LYS A 384 -11.82 20.14 8.61
C LYS A 384 -11.88 18.83 9.39
N ARG A 385 -11.54 17.70 8.76
CA ARG A 385 -11.53 16.34 9.33
C ARG A 385 -10.12 15.86 9.70
N GLY A 386 -9.13 16.77 9.68
CA GLY A 386 -7.74 16.47 10.00
C GLY A 386 -7.05 15.56 8.97
N LYS A 387 -7.57 15.49 7.74
CA LYS A 387 -6.97 14.73 6.64
C LYS A 387 -6.24 15.66 5.67
N LYS A 388 -5.22 15.11 5.03
CA LYS A 388 -4.48 15.73 3.92
C LYS A 388 -4.93 15.13 2.59
N LEU A 389 -4.95 15.97 1.57
CA LEU A 389 -5.34 15.58 0.22
C LEU A 389 -4.13 15.02 -0.54
N ILE A 390 -4.34 13.91 -1.25
CA ILE A 390 -3.48 13.48 -2.36
C ILE A 390 -4.30 13.58 -3.66
N GLY A 391 -3.69 14.00 -4.75
CA GLY A 391 -4.30 13.94 -6.08
C GLY A 391 -3.28 13.66 -7.17
N TRP A 392 -3.76 13.17 -8.31
CA TRP A 392 -2.95 12.94 -9.51
C TRP A 392 -2.37 14.26 -10.05
N ASP A 393 -1.27 14.20 -10.79
CA ASP A 393 -0.53 15.41 -11.19
C ASP A 393 -1.32 16.46 -11.99
N GLU A 394 -2.48 16.11 -12.55
CA GLU A 394 -3.49 17.04 -13.07
C GLU A 394 -3.96 18.10 -12.07
N ILE A 395 -3.90 17.86 -10.75
CA ILE A 395 -4.29 18.87 -9.75
C ILE A 395 -3.37 20.11 -9.75
N LEU A 396 -2.24 20.06 -10.48
CA LEU A 396 -1.40 21.21 -10.78
C LEU A 396 -2.11 22.24 -11.67
N GLU A 397 -3.05 21.80 -12.50
CA GLU A 397 -3.77 22.66 -13.45
C GLU A 397 -4.63 23.70 -12.72
N GLY A 398 -4.38 24.99 -12.96
CA GLY A 398 -5.08 26.09 -12.27
C GLY A 398 -4.53 26.44 -10.88
N GLY A 399 -3.44 25.77 -10.46
CA GLY A 399 -2.68 26.04 -9.24
C GLY A 399 -3.10 25.14 -8.06
N LEU A 400 -2.10 24.67 -7.31
CA LEU A 400 -2.29 23.69 -6.24
C LEU A 400 -3.04 24.23 -5.02
N ALA A 401 -3.63 23.29 -4.30
CA ALA A 401 -4.11 23.49 -2.96
C ALA A 401 -2.89 23.49 -1.99
N PRO A 402 -2.76 24.43 -1.03
CA PRO A 402 -1.49 24.72 -0.36
C PRO A 402 -0.82 23.54 0.36
N THR A 403 -1.59 22.53 0.76
CA THR A 403 -1.07 21.37 1.50
C THR A 403 -1.22 20.06 0.74
N ALA A 404 -1.62 20.11 -0.54
CA ALA A 404 -1.79 18.94 -1.37
C ALA A 404 -0.48 18.19 -1.58
N THR A 405 -0.54 16.87 -1.49
CA THR A 405 0.50 15.95 -1.96
C THR A 405 0.17 15.55 -3.39
N VAL A 406 1.16 15.59 -4.29
CA VAL A 406 0.97 15.27 -5.71
C VAL A 406 1.44 13.84 -6.01
N MET A 407 0.60 13.03 -6.67
CA MET A 407 0.97 11.72 -7.20
C MET A 407 1.24 11.81 -8.71
N SER A 408 2.51 11.69 -9.11
CA SER A 408 2.97 11.88 -10.50
C SER A 408 2.92 10.59 -11.29
N TRP A 409 2.02 10.51 -12.28
CA TRP A 409 1.80 9.29 -13.06
C TRP A 409 2.09 9.46 -14.55
N ARG A 410 1.98 10.68 -15.11
CA ARG A 410 2.26 10.96 -16.54
C ARG A 410 3.75 11.13 -16.83
N GLY A 411 4.57 10.27 -16.22
CA GLY A 411 6.02 10.40 -16.12
C GLY A 411 6.45 11.20 -14.88
N THR A 412 7.63 11.81 -14.94
CA THR A 412 8.26 12.46 -13.76
C THR A 412 8.12 13.98 -13.72
N ALA A 413 7.65 14.60 -14.81
CA ALA A 413 7.63 16.05 -14.95
C ALA A 413 6.70 16.73 -13.94
N GLY A 414 5.49 16.18 -13.73
CA GLY A 414 4.52 16.70 -12.76
C GLY A 414 5.09 16.68 -11.34
N GLY A 415 5.67 15.56 -10.92
CA GLY A 415 6.36 15.44 -9.63
C GLY A 415 7.53 16.41 -9.46
N ILE A 416 8.34 16.63 -10.50
CA ILE A 416 9.43 17.62 -10.45
C ILE A 416 8.89 19.05 -10.28
N ALA A 417 7.80 19.39 -10.98
CA ALA A 417 7.16 20.71 -10.85
C ALA A 417 6.61 20.93 -9.44
N ALA A 418 5.83 19.98 -8.92
CA ALA A 418 5.26 20.03 -7.57
C ALA A 418 6.35 20.15 -6.49
N ALA A 419 7.44 19.38 -6.60
CA ALA A 419 8.55 19.44 -5.66
C ALA A 419 9.28 20.80 -5.67
N LYS A 420 9.42 21.44 -6.84
CA LYS A 420 9.99 22.81 -6.95
C LYS A 420 9.10 23.86 -6.27
N GLU A 421 7.79 23.62 -6.24
CA GLU A 421 6.81 24.42 -5.52
C GLU A 421 6.70 24.04 -4.03
N ARG A 422 7.56 23.11 -3.56
CA ARG A 422 7.65 22.63 -2.16
C ARG A 422 6.44 21.81 -1.69
N HIS A 423 5.74 21.17 -2.62
CA HIS A 423 4.74 20.16 -2.29
C HIS A 423 5.39 18.80 -2.05
N ASP A 424 4.77 18.00 -1.18
CA ASP A 424 5.11 16.58 -1.05
C ASP A 424 4.71 15.83 -2.33
N VAL A 425 5.54 14.87 -2.76
CA VAL A 425 5.35 14.15 -4.01
C VAL A 425 5.47 12.64 -3.82
N ILE A 426 4.56 11.89 -4.44
CA ILE A 426 4.63 10.44 -4.59
C ILE A 426 4.85 10.15 -6.08
N MET A 427 5.86 9.35 -6.40
CA MET A 427 6.21 9.02 -7.79
C MET A 427 5.58 7.68 -8.20
N THR A 428 4.74 7.70 -9.22
CA THR A 428 4.10 6.51 -9.82
C THR A 428 4.11 6.58 -11.36
N PRO A 429 5.25 6.88 -12.01
CA PRO A 429 5.29 7.06 -13.46
C PRO A 429 4.81 5.79 -14.19
N GLY A 430 3.83 5.96 -15.09
CA GLY A 430 3.20 4.89 -15.88
C GLY A 430 4.00 4.38 -17.05
#